data_AF-A0A7X9JLJ3-F1
#
_entry.id   AF-A0A7X9JLJ3-F1
#
_cell.length_a   1.000
_cell.length_b   1.000
_cell.length_c   1.000
_cell.angle_alpha   90.00
_cell.angle_beta   90.00
_cell.angle_gamma   90.00
#
_symmetry.space_group_name_H-M   'P 1'
#
loop_
_entity.id
_entity.type
_entity.pdbx_description
1 polymer ?
#
loop_
_entity_poly.entity_id
_entity_poly.type
_entity_poly.pdbx_seq_one_letter_code
_entity_poly.pdbx_strand_id
1 'polypeptide(L)'
;MRKDIFIHFSFWFAFFVAIAVFRVYFTITYLPFWLGGLLGLVLPDIDHFIYIYFVKHSDLSSQRVNYLMNKKSIFRSVQLLYETRDERKELIFHSIFFQAIFFALTFWIVSSSGSIFGRGLALSFIFHLSIDQLIDFNEVGNLNNWYTNLPFKFDYPQSKTFWMISVGLILLMGIVM
;
A
#
# COMPACT_ATOMS: atom_id res chain seq x y z
N MET A 1 -12.87 -5.74 -5.33
CA MET A 1 -12.28 -6.90 -4.60
C MET A 1 -11.45 -7.83 -5.48
N ARG A 2 -12.01 -8.71 -6.34
CA ARG A 2 -11.19 -9.67 -7.11
C ARG A 2 -10.19 -8.99 -8.05
N LYS A 3 -10.63 -7.93 -8.73
CA LYS A 3 -9.79 -7.13 -9.63
C LYS A 3 -8.65 -6.45 -8.86
N ASP A 4 -8.97 -5.76 -7.76
CA ASP A 4 -7.98 -4.98 -7.00
C ASP A 4 -6.94 -5.89 -6.34
N ILE A 5 -7.36 -6.99 -5.71
CA ILE A 5 -6.43 -7.99 -5.16
C ILE A 5 -5.54 -8.56 -6.25
N PHE A 6 -6.11 -8.87 -7.42
CA PHE A 6 -5.35 -9.39 -8.55
C PHE A 6 -4.34 -8.36 -9.09
N ILE A 7 -4.71 -7.08 -9.17
CA ILE A 7 -3.82 -5.99 -9.59
C ILE A 7 -2.64 -5.88 -8.62
N HIS A 8 -2.91 -5.72 -7.32
CA HIS A 8 -1.87 -5.59 -6.30
C HIS A 8 -0.94 -6.81 -6.30
N PHE A 9 -1.50 -8.02 -6.34
CA PHE A 9 -0.71 -9.25 -6.39
C PHE A 9 0.12 -9.36 -7.67
N SER A 10 -0.43 -9.01 -8.83
CA SER A 10 0.27 -9.12 -10.12
C SER A 10 1.45 -8.15 -10.20
N PHE A 11 1.24 -6.89 -9.79
CA PHE A 11 2.32 -5.89 -9.74
C PHE A 11 3.38 -6.28 -8.71
N TRP A 12 2.96 -6.69 -7.51
CA TRP A 12 3.87 -7.19 -6.48
C TRP A 12 4.72 -8.35 -6.99
N PHE A 13 4.09 -9.35 -7.60
CA PHE A 13 4.77 -10.53 -8.11
C PHE A 13 5.77 -10.16 -9.20
N ALA A 14 5.37 -9.32 -10.17
CA ALA A 14 6.26 -8.85 -11.22
C ALA A 14 7.48 -8.09 -10.65
N PHE A 15 7.25 -7.21 -9.68
CA PHE A 15 8.31 -6.44 -9.01
C PHE A 15 9.27 -7.34 -8.24
N PHE A 16 8.76 -8.30 -7.47
CA PHE A 16 9.57 -9.21 -6.67
C PHE A 16 10.35 -10.21 -7.54
N VAL A 17 9.74 -10.70 -8.63
CA VAL A 17 10.44 -11.53 -9.62
C VAL A 17 11.57 -10.72 -10.27
N ALA A 18 11.34 -9.46 -10.64
CA ALA A 18 12.39 -8.62 -11.21
C ALA A 18 13.57 -8.46 -10.24
N ILE A 19 13.29 -8.12 -8.98
CA ILE A 19 14.34 -8.05 -7.93
C ILE A 19 15.07 -9.38 -7.79
N ALA A 20 14.33 -10.49 -7.73
CA ALA A 20 14.94 -11.81 -7.55
C ALA A 20 15.84 -12.20 -8.73
N VAL A 21 15.49 -11.83 -9.96
CA VAL A 21 16.34 -12.02 -11.14
C VAL A 21 17.59 -11.16 -11.06
N PHE A 22 17.45 -9.86 -10.80
CA PHE A 22 18.60 -8.93 -10.73
C PHE A 22 19.58 -9.28 -9.60
N ARG A 23 19.07 -9.81 -8.48
CA ARG A 23 19.86 -10.14 -7.28
C ARG A 23 20.21 -11.62 -7.16
N VAL A 24 19.75 -12.46 -8.08
CA VAL A 24 19.95 -13.91 -8.08
C VAL A 24 19.38 -14.57 -6.81
N TYR A 25 18.20 -14.13 -6.36
CA TYR A 25 17.52 -14.63 -5.15
C TYR A 25 16.70 -15.91 -5.42
N PHE A 26 17.33 -16.91 -6.00
CA PHE A 26 16.68 -18.18 -6.35
C PHE A 26 16.92 -19.31 -5.33
N THR A 27 17.72 -19.05 -4.30
CA THR A 27 18.00 -20.03 -3.24
C THR A 27 16.99 -19.91 -2.09
N ILE A 28 16.80 -21.00 -1.35
CA ILE A 28 15.87 -21.06 -0.21
C ILE A 28 16.22 -20.07 0.91
N THR A 29 17.49 -19.63 0.98
CA THR A 29 17.97 -18.58 1.89
C THR A 29 17.20 -17.26 1.72
N TYR A 30 16.64 -16.99 0.53
CA TYR A 30 15.88 -15.78 0.25
C TYR A 30 14.36 -15.95 0.42
N LEU A 31 13.88 -17.11 0.87
CA LEU A 31 12.47 -17.29 1.20
C LEU A 31 11.92 -16.22 2.18
N PRO A 32 12.68 -15.75 3.19
CA PRO A 32 12.22 -14.66 4.06
C PRO A 32 11.91 -13.36 3.31
N PHE A 33 12.58 -13.08 2.18
CA PHE A 33 12.29 -11.89 1.35
C PHE A 33 10.85 -11.96 0.82
N TRP A 34 10.48 -13.10 0.26
CA TRP A 34 9.14 -13.35 -0.30
C TRP A 34 8.06 -13.33 0.77
N LEU A 35 8.33 -13.94 1.93
CA LEU A 35 7.40 -13.91 3.07
C LEU A 35 7.21 -12.49 3.62
N GLY A 36 8.30 -11.72 3.72
CA GLY A 36 8.24 -10.30 4.06
C GLY A 36 7.40 -9.55 3.04
N GLY A 37 7.63 -9.79 1.75
CA GLY A 37 6.85 -9.22 0.65
C GLY A 37 5.35 -9.52 0.76
N LEU A 38 4.96 -10.77 0.94
CA LEU A 38 3.56 -11.15 1.09
C LEU A 38 2.88 -10.46 2.28
N LEU A 39 3.60 -10.30 3.39
CA LEU A 39 3.08 -9.54 4.53
C LEU A 39 2.97 -8.05 4.21
N GLY A 40 4.00 -7.47 3.61
CA GLY A 40 3.99 -6.07 3.16
C GLY A 40 2.91 -5.78 2.11
N LEU A 41 2.45 -6.78 1.36
CA LEU A 41 1.33 -6.65 0.43
C LEU A 41 -0.02 -6.50 1.15
N VAL A 42 -0.19 -7.11 2.32
CA VAL A 42 -1.47 -7.13 3.05
C VAL A 42 -1.55 -6.03 4.11
N LEU A 43 -0.41 -5.62 4.68
CA LEU A 43 -0.37 -4.65 5.77
C LEU A 43 -1.03 -3.30 5.45
N PRO A 44 -0.89 -2.71 4.24
CA PRO A 44 -1.55 -1.44 3.92
C PRO A 44 -3.07 -1.47 4.03
N ASP A 45 -3.71 -2.61 3.72
CA ASP A 45 -5.16 -2.78 3.83
C ASP A 45 -5.67 -2.67 5.29
N ILE A 46 -4.79 -2.83 6.28
CA ILE A 46 -5.13 -2.67 7.70
C ILE A 46 -5.62 -1.24 7.98
N ASP A 47 -5.19 -0.25 7.20
CA ASP A 47 -5.62 1.15 7.33
C ASP A 47 -7.15 1.29 7.26
N HIS A 48 -7.82 0.47 6.44
CA HIS A 48 -9.27 0.48 6.33
C HIS A 48 -9.96 -0.02 7.60
N PHE A 49 -9.35 -0.98 8.29
CA PHE A 49 -9.84 -1.42 9.59
C PHE A 49 -9.59 -0.35 10.66
N ILE A 50 -8.42 0.31 10.62
CA ILE A 50 -8.11 1.43 11.53
C ILE A 50 -9.14 2.54 11.35
N TYR A 51 -9.50 2.88 10.12
CA TYR A 51 -10.52 3.88 9.83
C TYR A 51 -11.86 3.59 10.54
N ILE A 52 -12.31 2.36 10.46
CA ILE A 52 -13.64 1.94 10.92
C ILE A 52 -13.72 1.84 12.44
N TYR A 53 -12.64 1.35 13.07
CA TYR A 53 -12.61 1.16 14.51
C TYR A 53 -12.18 2.41 15.27
N PHE A 54 -11.34 3.26 14.68
CA PHE A 54 -10.67 4.35 15.42
C PHE A 54 -10.89 5.75 14.83
N VAL A 55 -10.97 5.91 13.51
CA VAL A 55 -10.97 7.26 12.90
C VAL A 55 -12.39 7.82 12.72
N LYS A 56 -13.28 7.07 12.05
CA LYS A 56 -14.68 7.48 11.80
C LYS A 56 -15.63 6.33 12.12
N HIS A 57 -15.67 5.93 13.39
CA HIS A 57 -16.55 4.86 13.86
C HIS A 57 -18.05 5.16 13.67
N SER A 58 -18.41 6.44 13.55
CA SER A 58 -19.79 6.91 13.37
C SER A 58 -20.25 6.95 11.91
N ASP A 59 -19.37 6.74 10.93
CA ASP A 59 -19.77 6.70 9.52
C ASP A 59 -20.70 5.51 9.24
N LEU A 60 -21.67 5.71 8.33
CA LEU A 60 -22.64 4.67 7.98
C LEU A 60 -21.97 3.40 7.43
N SER A 61 -20.88 3.55 6.67
CA SER A 61 -20.07 2.43 6.17
C SER A 61 -19.40 1.69 7.33
N SER A 62 -18.76 2.41 8.25
CA SER A 62 -18.16 1.86 9.48
C SER A 62 -19.18 1.10 10.34
N GLN A 63 -20.38 1.66 10.53
CA GLN A 63 -21.46 1.01 11.28
C GLN A 63 -21.93 -0.28 10.61
N ARG A 64 -22.08 -0.29 9.28
CA ARG A 64 -22.47 -1.49 8.51
C ARG A 64 -21.40 -2.58 8.58
N VAL A 65 -20.12 -2.21 8.46
CA VAL A 65 -19.01 -3.16 8.62
C VAL A 65 -18.98 -3.73 10.03
N ASN A 66 -19.10 -2.90 11.07
CA ASN A 66 -19.17 -3.34 12.46
C ASN A 66 -20.34 -4.29 12.71
N TYR A 67 -21.51 -4.00 12.14
CA TYR A 67 -22.68 -4.88 12.22
C TYR A 67 -22.41 -6.26 11.59
N LEU A 68 -21.79 -6.31 10.41
CA LEU A 68 -21.46 -7.57 9.73
C LEU A 68 -20.36 -8.36 10.46
N MET A 69 -19.37 -7.67 11.04
CA MET A 69 -18.33 -8.27 11.87
C MET A 69 -18.93 -8.89 13.15
N ASN A 70 -19.87 -8.20 13.81
CA ASN A 70 -20.59 -8.72 14.97
C ASN A 70 -21.43 -9.96 14.64
N LYS A 71 -21.94 -10.05 13.40
CA LYS A 71 -22.62 -11.24 12.87
C LYS A 71 -21.68 -12.35 12.40
N LYS A 72 -20.37 -12.24 12.66
CA LYS A 72 -19.31 -13.17 12.20
C LYS A 72 -19.26 -13.34 10.67
N SER A 73 -19.78 -12.38 9.92
CA SER A 73 -19.81 -12.44 8.44
C SER A 73 -18.57 -11.78 7.83
N ILE A 74 -17.39 -12.31 8.18
CA ILE A 74 -16.09 -11.69 7.85
C ILE A 74 -15.94 -11.44 6.35
N PHE A 75 -16.31 -12.41 5.51
CA PHE A 75 -16.22 -12.27 4.06
C PHE A 75 -17.07 -11.12 3.52
N ARG A 76 -18.30 -10.96 4.03
CA ARG A 76 -19.20 -9.87 3.63
C ARG A 76 -18.71 -8.53 4.16
N SER A 77 -18.13 -8.49 5.36
CA SER A 77 -17.49 -7.29 5.88
C SER A 77 -16.35 -6.84 4.98
N VAL A 78 -15.44 -7.74 4.61
CA VAL A 78 -14.33 -7.44 3.70
C VAL A 78 -14.83 -7.02 2.32
N GLN A 79 -15.85 -7.69 1.78
CA GLN A 79 -16.46 -7.28 0.52
C GLN A 79 -17.02 -5.85 0.61
N LEU A 80 -17.73 -5.52 1.69
CA LEU A 80 -18.28 -4.18 1.91
C LEU A 80 -17.16 -3.14 2.05
N LEU A 81 -16.02 -3.48 2.67
CA LEU A 81 -14.85 -2.60 2.72
C LEU A 81 -14.39 -2.25 1.31
N TYR A 82 -14.21 -3.23 0.44
CA TYR A 82 -13.78 -2.96 -0.93
C TYR A 82 -14.81 -2.16 -1.72
N GLU A 83 -16.10 -2.47 -1.60
CA GLU A 83 -17.16 -1.77 -2.33
C GLU A 83 -17.33 -0.31 -1.89
N THR A 84 -16.99 0.02 -0.64
CA THR A 84 -17.09 1.37 -0.08
C THR A 84 -15.73 2.05 0.08
N ARG A 85 -14.70 1.59 -0.65
CA ARG A 85 -13.33 2.13 -0.55
C ARG A 85 -13.29 3.64 -0.80
N ASP A 86 -13.98 4.09 -1.84
CA ASP A 86 -13.97 5.49 -2.26
C ASP A 86 -14.74 6.42 -1.30
N GLU A 87 -15.58 5.87 -0.43
CA GLU A 87 -16.30 6.63 0.59
C GLU A 87 -15.40 7.04 1.76
N ARG A 88 -14.27 6.33 1.96
CA ARG A 88 -13.36 6.56 3.08
C ARG A 88 -12.31 7.60 2.70
N LYS A 89 -12.33 8.72 3.40
CA LYS A 89 -11.34 9.81 3.28
C LYS A 89 -10.42 9.78 4.50
N GLU A 90 -9.28 10.45 4.49
CA GLU A 90 -8.43 10.61 5.68
C GLU A 90 -7.82 9.29 6.23
N LEU A 91 -7.58 8.31 5.34
CA LEU A 91 -6.84 7.09 5.64
C LEU A 91 -5.38 7.42 6.05
N ILE A 92 -4.86 6.78 7.10
CA ILE A 92 -3.59 7.17 7.74
C ILE A 92 -2.40 6.81 6.85
N PHE A 93 -2.36 5.56 6.39
CA PHE A 93 -1.30 5.07 5.51
C PHE A 93 -1.41 5.70 4.12
N HIS A 94 -2.63 6.02 3.69
CA HIS A 94 -2.92 6.71 2.44
C HIS A 94 -2.81 8.24 2.59
N SER A 95 -1.81 8.70 3.31
CA SER A 95 -1.49 10.12 3.46
C SER A 95 -0.07 10.40 2.98
N ILE A 96 0.15 11.57 2.39
CA ILE A 96 1.46 12.00 1.90
C ILE A 96 2.51 12.06 3.02
N PHE A 97 2.10 12.42 4.24
CA PHE A 97 2.99 12.49 5.40
C PHE A 97 3.44 11.09 5.84
N PHE A 98 2.50 10.14 5.93
CA PHE A 98 2.86 8.76 6.22
C PHE A 98 3.78 8.22 5.12
N GLN A 99 3.43 8.42 3.85
CA GLN A 99 4.22 7.93 2.73
C GLN A 99 5.65 8.50 2.78
N ALA A 100 5.83 9.80 3.02
CA ALA A 100 7.16 10.42 3.12
C ALA A 100 8.01 9.85 4.27
N ILE A 101 7.41 9.69 5.47
CA ILE A 101 8.11 9.11 6.63
C ILE A 101 8.44 7.64 6.34
N PHE A 102 7.48 6.87 5.85
CA PHE A 102 7.65 5.46 5.55
C PHE A 102 8.65 5.24 4.40
N PHE A 103 8.75 6.18 3.47
CA PHE A 103 9.76 6.18 2.42
C PHE A 103 11.18 6.27 2.99
N ALA A 104 11.41 7.21 3.91
CA ALA A 104 12.69 7.37 4.60
C ALA A 104 13.03 6.13 5.44
N LEU A 105 12.04 5.56 6.14
CA LEU A 105 12.21 4.30 6.88
C LEU A 105 12.52 3.13 5.96
N THR A 106 11.84 3.03 4.81
CA THR A 106 12.08 1.98 3.82
C THR A 106 13.50 2.08 3.27
N PHE A 107 13.94 3.28 2.90
CA PHE A 107 15.32 3.52 2.48
C PHE A 107 16.32 3.07 3.54
N TRP A 108 16.08 3.41 4.82
CA TRP A 108 16.95 3.00 5.91
C TRP A 108 16.97 1.48 6.09
N ILE A 109 15.81 0.81 6.14
CA ILE A 109 15.71 -0.65 6.28
C ILE A 109 16.40 -1.38 5.12
N VAL A 110 16.22 -0.88 3.90
CA VAL A 110 16.80 -1.45 2.69
C VAL A 110 18.32 -1.28 2.67
N SER A 111 18.83 -0.10 3.04
CA SER A 111 20.26 0.22 3.01
C SER A 111 21.05 -0.31 4.23
N SER A 112 20.43 -0.42 5.41
CA SER A 112 21.15 -0.70 6.65
C SER A 112 20.75 -1.99 7.37
N SER A 113 19.56 -2.56 7.11
CA SER A 113 19.14 -3.74 7.87
C SER A 113 19.80 -5.01 7.32
N GLY A 114 20.27 -5.90 8.19
CA GLY A 114 20.69 -7.25 7.82
C GLY A 114 19.54 -8.23 7.59
N SER A 115 18.28 -7.80 7.75
CA SER A 115 17.10 -8.68 7.67
C SER A 115 16.52 -8.68 6.26
N ILE A 116 16.77 -9.76 5.52
CA ILE A 116 16.17 -10.01 4.19
C ILE A 116 14.64 -9.93 4.24
N PHE A 117 14.03 -10.41 5.33
CA PHE A 117 12.59 -10.31 5.57
C PHE A 117 12.13 -8.85 5.67
N GLY A 118 12.82 -8.04 6.49
CA GLY A 118 12.48 -6.64 6.70
C GLY A 118 12.55 -5.82 5.39
N ARG A 119 13.55 -6.12 4.55
CA ARG A 119 13.68 -5.50 3.22
C ARG A 119 12.48 -5.82 2.32
N GLY A 120 12.09 -7.09 2.23
CA GLY A 120 10.92 -7.51 1.45
C GLY A 120 9.62 -6.87 1.96
N LEU A 121 9.44 -6.85 3.28
CA LEU A 121 8.26 -6.23 3.90
C LEU A 121 8.16 -4.74 3.59
N ALA A 122 9.22 -3.97 3.85
CA ALA A 122 9.21 -2.52 3.65
C ALA A 122 9.01 -2.16 2.17
N LEU A 123 9.72 -2.83 1.26
CA LEU A 123 9.58 -2.62 -0.18
C LEU A 123 8.18 -2.94 -0.69
N SER A 124 7.59 -4.07 -0.27
CA SER A 124 6.25 -4.42 -0.69
C SER A 124 5.20 -3.46 -0.16
N PHE A 125 5.35 -2.99 1.08
CA PHE A 125 4.42 -2.05 1.69
C PHE A 125 4.40 -0.73 0.92
N ILE A 126 5.57 -0.11 0.69
CA ILE A 126 5.61 1.17 -0.02
C ILE A 126 5.18 1.01 -1.50
N PHE A 127 5.47 -0.14 -2.09
CA PHE A 127 5.07 -0.43 -3.46
C PHE A 127 3.55 -0.61 -3.57
N HIS A 128 2.90 -1.30 -2.64
CA HIS A 128 1.43 -1.40 -2.58
C HIS A 128 0.78 -0.01 -2.55
N LEU A 129 1.24 0.88 -1.65
CA LEU A 129 0.72 2.27 -1.61
C LEU A 129 0.89 3.01 -2.94
N SER A 130 1.99 2.73 -3.67
CA SER A 130 2.22 3.34 -4.99
C SER A 130 1.27 2.78 -6.05
N ILE A 131 0.87 1.51 -5.95
CA ILE A 131 -0.16 0.91 -6.81
C ILE A 131 -1.53 1.49 -6.49
N ASP A 132 -1.89 1.70 -5.22
CA ASP A 132 -3.13 2.39 -4.86
C ASP A 132 -3.20 3.79 -5.47
N GLN A 133 -2.10 4.56 -5.43
CA GLN A 133 -2.03 5.85 -6.10
C GLN A 133 -2.28 5.75 -7.62
N LEU A 134 -1.73 4.72 -8.26
CA LEU A 134 -1.97 4.48 -9.69
C LEU A 134 -3.44 4.14 -9.98
N ILE A 135 -4.07 3.34 -9.12
CA ILE A 135 -5.50 3.00 -9.23
C ILE A 135 -6.34 4.26 -9.06
N ASP A 136 -6.09 5.06 -8.02
CA ASP A 136 -6.82 6.30 -7.75
C ASP A 136 -6.64 7.33 -8.89
N PHE A 137 -5.46 7.40 -9.50
CA PHE A 137 -5.26 8.21 -10.71
C PHE A 137 -6.10 7.75 -11.89
N ASN A 138 -6.26 6.45 -12.08
CA ASN A 138 -7.01 5.90 -13.21
C ASN A 138 -8.52 5.95 -13.00
N GLU A 139 -8.98 5.78 -11.76
CA GLU A 139 -10.42 5.70 -11.43
C GLU A 139 -11.01 7.07 -11.06
N VAL A 140 -10.30 7.87 -10.27
CA VAL A 140 -10.78 9.17 -9.75
C VAL A 140 -10.14 10.36 -10.48
N GLY A 141 -9.00 10.16 -11.15
CA GLY A 141 -8.31 11.19 -11.93
C GLY A 141 -7.50 12.18 -11.08
N ASN A 142 -7.38 11.97 -9.77
CA ASN A 142 -6.60 12.82 -8.87
C ASN A 142 -6.20 12.07 -7.58
N LEU A 143 -5.24 12.63 -6.83
CA LEU A 143 -4.77 12.10 -5.54
C LEU A 143 -5.21 12.95 -4.34
N ASN A 144 -6.36 13.63 -4.40
CA ASN A 144 -6.77 14.55 -3.34
C ASN A 144 -6.89 13.87 -1.97
N ASN A 145 -7.30 12.60 -1.93
CA ASN A 145 -7.39 11.81 -0.69
C ASN A 145 -6.01 11.62 -0.02
N TRP A 146 -4.92 11.60 -0.80
CA TRP A 146 -3.55 11.47 -0.30
C TRP A 146 -3.01 12.78 0.28
N TYR A 147 -3.60 13.90 -0.13
CA TYR A 147 -3.16 15.26 0.24
C TYR A 147 -4.06 15.89 1.31
N THR A 148 -4.86 15.11 2.03
CA THR A 148 -5.94 15.61 2.91
C THR A 148 -5.48 16.57 4.03
N ASN A 149 -4.18 16.68 4.29
CA ASN A 149 -3.59 17.58 5.28
C ASN A 149 -2.56 18.57 4.70
N LEU A 150 -2.49 18.70 3.37
CA LEU A 150 -1.63 19.71 2.74
C LEU A 150 -2.38 21.03 2.56
N PRO A 151 -1.70 22.18 2.77
CA PRO A 151 -2.32 23.50 2.55
C PRO A 151 -2.51 23.82 1.05
N PHE A 152 -1.98 22.98 0.15
CA PHE A 152 -2.07 23.13 -1.29
C PHE A 152 -2.47 21.80 -1.94
N LYS A 153 -3.06 21.88 -3.14
CA LYS A 153 -3.36 20.73 -3.98
C LYS A 153 -2.37 20.67 -5.12
N PHE A 154 -1.98 19.47 -5.49
CA PHE A 154 -1.18 19.25 -6.69
C PHE A 154 -2.09 19.12 -7.90
N ASP A 155 -1.68 19.75 -9.00
CA ASP A 155 -2.33 19.55 -10.30
C ASP A 155 -1.98 18.16 -10.84
N TYR A 156 -2.81 17.64 -11.76
CA TYR A 156 -2.62 16.32 -12.36
C TYR A 156 -1.17 16.06 -12.87
N PRO A 157 -0.51 16.98 -13.60
CA PRO A 157 0.88 16.76 -14.04
C PRO A 157 1.87 16.67 -12.87
N GLN A 158 1.67 17.45 -11.81
CA GLN A 158 2.53 17.46 -10.64
C GLN A 158 2.38 16.17 -9.84
N SER A 159 1.13 15.73 -9.60
CA SER A 159 0.86 14.45 -8.93
C SER A 159 1.43 13.29 -9.74
N LYS A 160 1.28 13.29 -11.07
CA LYS A 160 1.87 12.25 -11.94
C LYS A 160 3.39 12.22 -11.83
N THR A 161 4.02 13.39 -11.82
CA THR A 161 5.48 13.53 -11.69
C THR A 161 5.96 13.01 -10.34
N PHE A 162 5.28 13.39 -9.26
CA PHE A 162 5.55 12.88 -7.92
C PHE A 162 5.46 11.35 -7.86
N TRP A 163 4.39 10.77 -8.41
CA TRP A 163 4.23 9.32 -8.43
C TRP A 163 5.32 8.61 -9.23
N MET A 164 5.68 9.12 -10.42
CA MET A 164 6.78 8.55 -11.23
C MET A 164 8.12 8.60 -10.49
N ILE A 165 8.42 9.69 -9.79
CA ILE A 165 9.63 9.81 -8.97
C ILE A 165 9.60 8.79 -7.83
N SER A 166 8.48 8.68 -7.11
CA SER A 166 8.31 7.72 -6.02
C SER A 166 8.52 6.28 -6.48
N VAL A 167 7.89 5.88 -7.59
CA VAL A 167 8.08 4.54 -8.18
C VAL A 167 9.53 4.34 -8.61
N GLY A 168 10.13 5.31 -9.31
CA GLY A 168 11.53 5.23 -9.74
C GLY A 168 12.50 5.02 -8.57
N LEU A 169 12.28 5.73 -7.46
CA LEU A 169 13.07 5.57 -6.24
C LEU A 169 12.82 4.21 -5.56
N ILE A 170 11.59 3.69 -5.55
CA ILE A 170 11.30 2.33 -5.01
C ILE A 170 12.01 1.26 -5.84
N LEU A 171 11.98 1.38 -7.18
CA LEU A 171 12.70 0.49 -8.08
C LEU A 171 14.21 0.54 -7.83
N LEU A 172 14.76 1.74 -7.67
CA LEU A 172 16.17 1.94 -7.32
C LEU A 172 16.52 1.24 -6.00
N MET A 173 15.69 1.41 -4.96
CA MET A 173 15.89 0.74 -3.68
C MET A 173 15.88 -0.79 -3.82
N GLY A 174 14.96 -1.34 -4.61
CA GLY A 174 14.90 -2.78 -4.88
C GLY A 174 16.13 -3.34 -5.59
N ILE A 175 16.83 -2.53 -6.39
CA ILE A 175 18.06 -2.92 -7.09
C ILE A 175 19.29 -2.80 -6.16
N VAL A 176 19.36 -1.72 -5.38
CA VAL A 176 20.51 -1.36 -4.53
C VAL A 176 20.63 -2.23 -3.27
N MET A 177 19.54 -2.87 -2.84
CA MET A 177 19.43 -3.64 -1.59
C MET A 177 20.42 -4.78 -1.38
#